data_AF-A0A969PRZ6-F1
#
_entry.id   AF-A0A969PRZ6-F1
#
_cell.length_a   1.000
_cell.length_b   1.000
_cell.length_c   1.000
_cell.angle_alpha   90.00
_cell.angle_beta   90.00
_cell.angle_gamma   90.00
#
_symmetry.space_group_name_H-M   'P 1'
#
loop_
_entity.id
_entity.type
_entity.pdbx_description
1 polymer ?
#
loop_
_entity_poly.entity_id
_entity_poly.type
_entity_poly.pdbx_seq_one_letter_code
_entity_poly.pdbx_strand_id
1 'polypeptide(L)'
;MSEKLHRRKVIQFNNSSVLGIPAEIRKRLNIQKGESFDVEYDEVNEVITYKRVKPPAKLPEGVRPGVVSAMDRVMGRYDNALRNLKNR
;
A
#
# COMPACT_ATOMS: atom_id res chain seq x y z
N MET A 1 -24.79 -4.16 -7.57
CA MET A 1 -23.85 -3.34 -6.77
C MET A 1 -23.98 -1.91 -7.26
N SER A 2 -24.40 -0.96 -6.41
CA SER A 2 -24.64 0.43 -6.84
C SER A 2 -23.35 1.23 -6.70
N GLU A 3 -22.73 1.52 -7.84
CA GLU A 3 -21.52 2.32 -7.94
C GLU A 3 -21.90 3.80 -7.75
N LYS A 4 -21.81 4.29 -6.50
CA LYS A 4 -22.09 5.70 -6.22
C LYS A 4 -20.86 6.53 -6.60
N LEU A 5 -20.89 7.11 -7.80
CA LEU A 5 -19.85 7.99 -8.31
C LEU A 5 -19.88 9.33 -7.56
N HIS A 6 -18.88 9.57 -6.70
CA HIS A 6 -18.77 10.80 -5.92
C HIS A 6 -17.69 11.71 -6.53
N ARG A 7 -18.10 12.76 -7.23
CA ARG A 7 -17.17 13.77 -7.78
C ARG A 7 -16.77 14.75 -6.69
N ARG A 8 -15.48 14.86 -6.41
CA ARG A 8 -14.88 15.81 -5.44
C ARG A 8 -13.82 16.63 -6.15
N LYS A 9 -13.71 17.91 -5.80
CA LYS A 9 -12.59 18.75 -6.23
C LYS A 9 -11.39 18.45 -5.34
N VAL A 10 -10.20 18.50 -5.94
CA VAL A 10 -8.93 18.48 -5.22
C VAL A 10 -8.83 19.78 -4.42
N ILE A 11 -8.53 19.68 -3.13
CA ILE A 11 -8.33 20.83 -2.26
C ILE A 11 -6.84 20.89 -1.93
N GLN A 12 -6.24 22.07 -2.09
CA GLN A 12 -4.86 22.28 -1.65
C GLN A 12 -4.85 22.53 -0.14
N PHE A 13 -4.08 21.73 0.58
CA PHE A 13 -3.81 21.92 2.00
C PHE A 13 -2.30 22.06 2.18
N ASN A 14 -1.85 23.29 2.43
CA ASN A 14 -0.44 23.69 2.41
C ASN A 14 0.26 23.29 1.09
N ASN A 15 1.28 22.42 1.17
CA ASN A 15 2.07 21.93 0.04
C ASN A 15 1.52 20.62 -0.56
N SER A 16 0.38 20.14 -0.09
CA SER A 16 -0.19 18.85 -0.50
C SER A 16 -1.59 18.99 -1.06
N SER A 17 -1.87 18.22 -2.11
CA SER A 17 -3.21 18.08 -2.68
C SER A 17 -3.98 17.00 -1.93
N VAL A 18 -5.16 17.32 -1.43
CA VAL A 18 -5.99 16.41 -0.63
C VAL A 18 -7.32 16.15 -1.33
N LEU A 19 -7.67 14.87 -1.45
CA LEU A 19 -9.00 14.41 -1.85
C LEU A 19 -9.79 14.01 -0.59
N GLY A 20 -10.87 14.75 -0.32
CA GLY A 20 -11.71 14.48 0.83
C GLY A 20 -12.61 13.26 0.62
N ILE A 21 -12.45 12.22 1.45
CA ILE A 21 -13.31 11.04 1.43
C ILE A 21 -14.72 11.42 1.96
N PRO A 22 -15.81 11.14 1.21
CA PRO A 22 -17.17 11.37 1.67
C PRO A 22 -17.48 10.70 3.00
N ALA A 23 -18.27 11.36 3.85
CA ALA A 23 -18.62 10.86 5.17
C ALA A 23 -19.35 9.50 5.12
N GLU A 24 -20.14 9.24 4.07
CA GLU A 24 -20.80 7.94 3.83
C GLU A 24 -19.78 6.81 3.65
N ILE A 25 -18.77 7.03 2.81
CA ILE A 25 -17.70 6.06 2.54
C ILE A 25 -16.86 5.85 3.80
N ARG A 26 -16.53 6.94 4.50
CA ARG A 26 -15.79 6.89 5.78
C ARG A 26 -16.52 6.03 6.82
N LYS A 27 -17.84 6.22 6.97
CA LYS A 27 -18.67 5.42 7.89
C LYS A 27 -18.75 3.96 7.46
N ARG A 28 -18.96 3.69 6.17
CA ARG A 28 -19.10 2.32 5.64
C ARG A 28 -17.81 1.50 5.75
N LEU A 29 -16.67 2.13 5.50
CA LEU A 29 -15.34 1.51 5.61
C LEU A 29 -14.74 1.63 7.02
N ASN A 30 -15.46 2.25 7.96
CA ASN A 30 -15.02 2.51 9.34
C ASN A 30 -13.60 3.10 9.40
N ILE A 31 -13.33 4.13 8.59
CA ILE A 31 -12.01 4.77 8.50
C ILE A 31 -11.87 5.78 9.64
N GLN A 32 -10.86 5.59 10.47
CA GLN A 32 -10.53 6.51 11.57
C GLN A 32 -9.45 7.53 11.19
N LYS A 33 -9.42 8.66 11.89
CA LYS A 33 -8.35 9.65 11.72
C LYS A 33 -7.02 9.04 12.20
N GLY A 34 -5.97 9.18 11.40
CA GLY A 34 -4.64 8.66 11.73
C GLY A 34 -4.35 7.27 11.17
N GLU A 35 -5.30 6.62 10.49
CA GLU A 35 -5.03 5.39 9.75
C GLU A 35 -4.11 5.62 8.55
N SER A 36 -3.22 4.67 8.30
CA SER A 36 -2.31 4.67 7.14
C SER A 36 -2.92 3.89 5.98
N PHE A 37 -2.72 4.42 4.77
CA PHE A 37 -3.16 3.80 3.51
C PHE A 37 -1.97 3.77 2.54
N ASP A 38 -1.81 2.65 1.85
CA ASP A 38 -0.93 2.56 0.69
C ASP A 38 -1.64 3.20 -0.50
N VAL A 39 -0.87 3.92 -1.31
CA VAL A 39 -1.35 4.59 -2.52
C VAL A 39 -0.69 3.92 -3.71
N GLU A 40 -1.48 3.22 -4.50
CA GLU A 40 -1.05 2.67 -5.79
C GLU A 40 -1.57 3.56 -6.91
N TYR A 41 -0.70 3.90 -7.85
CA TYR A 41 -1.07 4.61 -9.06
C TYR A 41 -0.94 3.68 -10.26
N ASP A 42 -2.05 3.46 -10.95
CA ASP A 42 -2.09 2.78 -12.24
C ASP A 42 -2.02 3.83 -13.35
N GLU A 43 -0.86 3.91 -14.00
CA GLU A 43 -0.57 4.86 -15.09
C GLU A 43 -1.46 4.62 -16.32
N VAL A 44 -1.88 3.37 -16.56
CA VAL A 44 -2.62 3.00 -17.78
C VAL A 44 -4.07 3.47 -17.70
N ASN A 45 -4.68 3.31 -16.53
CA ASN A 45 -6.07 3.66 -16.30
C ASN A 45 -6.25 5.03 -15.62
N GLU A 46 -5.14 5.71 -15.29
CA GLU A 46 -5.11 6.95 -14.49
C GLU A 46 -5.86 6.81 -13.15
N VAL A 47 -5.78 5.63 -12.53
CA VAL A 47 -6.50 5.31 -11.29
C VAL A 47 -5.56 5.37 -10.09
N ILE A 48 -5.96 6.12 -9.07
CA ILE A 48 -5.33 6.07 -7.74
C ILE A 48 -6.15 5.15 -6.83
N THR A 49 -5.54 4.07 -6.36
CA THR A 49 -6.16 3.12 -5.44
C THR A 49 -5.56 3.27 -4.05
N TYR A 50 -6.40 3.53 -3.06
CA TYR A 50 -6.02 3.57 -1.65
C TYR A 50 -6.33 2.23 -0.99
N LYS A 51 -5.31 1.53 -0.49
CA LYS A 51 -5.47 0.27 0.26
C LYS A 51 -5.16 0.50 1.73
N ARG A 52 -6.04 0.04 2.63
CA ARG A 52 -5.78 0.15 4.08
C ARG A 52 -4.52 -0.64 4.40
N VAL A 53 -3.53 0.01 5.01
CA VAL A 53 -2.34 -0.68 5.50
C VAL A 53 -2.79 -1.59 6.64
N LYS A 54 -2.93 -2.88 6.35
CA LYS A 54 -2.98 -3.86 7.42
C LYS A 54 -1.58 -3.86 8.03
N PRO A 55 -1.43 -3.82 9.37
CA PRO A 55 -0.13 -4.07 9.96
C PRO A 55 0.42 -5.36 9.33
N PRO A 56 1.73 -5.42 9.02
CA PRO A 56 2.32 -6.63 8.48
C PRO A 56 1.84 -7.77 9.35
N ALA A 57 1.24 -8.79 8.72
CA ALA A 57 0.67 -9.94 9.41
C ALA A 57 1.63 -10.30 10.53
N LYS A 58 1.16 -10.23 11.79
CA LYS A 58 1.96 -10.62 12.95
C LYS A 58 2.70 -11.89 12.54
N LEU A 59 4.02 -11.86 12.57
CA LEU A 59 4.85 -13.00 12.18
C LEU A 59 4.20 -14.26 12.75
N PRO A 60 4.02 -15.34 11.95
CA PRO A 60 3.38 -16.55 12.44
C PRO A 60 4.02 -16.97 13.77
N GLU A 61 3.21 -17.39 14.74
CA GLU A 61 3.67 -17.67 16.10
C GLU A 61 4.92 -18.57 16.07
N GLY A 62 6.03 -18.07 16.62
CA GLY A 62 7.33 -18.75 16.61
C GLY A 62 8.38 -18.17 15.64
N VAL A 63 8.01 -17.30 14.69
CA VAL A 63 9.00 -16.66 13.81
C VAL A 63 9.50 -15.36 14.43
N ARG A 64 10.78 -15.35 14.82
CA ARG A 64 11.44 -14.13 15.33
C ARG A 64 11.59 -13.11 14.19
N PRO A 65 11.33 -11.81 14.42
CA PRO A 65 11.46 -10.77 13.38
C PRO A 65 12.81 -10.77 12.65
N GLY A 66 13.90 -11.12 13.35
CA GLY A 66 15.24 -11.20 12.76
C GLY A 66 15.42 -12.31 11.71
N VAL A 67 14.56 -13.34 11.71
CA VAL A 67 14.63 -14.44 10.74
C VAL A 67 14.15 -13.98 9.36
N VAL A 68 13.09 -13.17 9.30
CA VAL A 68 12.58 -12.62 8.03
C VAL A 68 13.62 -11.69 7.39
N SER A 69 14.20 -10.77 8.17
CA SER A 69 15.27 -9.90 7.67
C SER A 69 16.53 -10.66 7.24
N ALA A 70 16.83 -11.79 7.89
CA ALA A 70 17.93 -12.66 7.46
C ALA A 70 17.61 -13.38 6.14
N MET A 71 16.38 -13.86 5.96
CA MET A 71 15.91 -14.47 4.71
C MET A 71 15.93 -13.47 3.55
N ASP A 72 15.43 -12.25 3.76
CA ASP A 72 15.46 -11.20 2.73
C ASP A 72 16.89 -10.89 2.28
N ARG A 73 17.84 -10.81 3.22
CA ARG A 73 19.26 -10.60 2.91
C ARG A 73 19.88 -11.77 2.15
N VAL A 74 19.46 -12.99 2.45
CA VAL A 74 19.92 -14.20 1.76
C VAL A 74 19.35 -14.24 0.34
N MET A 75 18.04 -14.02 0.18
CA MET A 75 17.38 -13.95 -1.13
C MET A 75 18.01 -12.88 -2.03
N GLY A 76 18.26 -11.67 -1.53
CA GLY A 76 18.91 -10.61 -2.32
C GLY A 76 20.35 -10.95 -2.76
N ARG A 77 21.09 -11.75 -1.98
CA ARG A 77 22.42 -12.23 -2.38
C ARG A 77 22.36 -13.27 -3.49
N TYR A 78 21.38 -14.18 -3.42
CA TYR A 78 21.18 -15.18 -4.46
C TYR A 78 20.55 -14.59 -5.73
N ASP A 79 19.69 -13.57 -5.65
CA ASP A 79 19.11 -12.92 -6.83
C ASP A 79 20.19 -12.26 -7.70
N ASN A 80 21.17 -11.60 -7.09
CA ASN A 80 22.34 -11.07 -7.80
C ASN A 80 23.18 -12.18 -8.45
N ALA A 81 23.37 -13.31 -7.77
CA ALA A 81 24.12 -14.45 -8.31
C ALA A 81 23.37 -15.13 -9.48
N LEU A 82 22.04 -15.27 -9.37
CA LEU A 82 21.19 -15.87 -10.39
C LEU A 82 21.03 -14.97 -11.62
N ARG A 83 20.93 -13.64 -11.43
CA ARG A 83 20.93 -12.68 -12.54
C ARG A 83 22.22 -12.70 -13.34
N ASN A 84 23.36 -12.87 -12.68
CA ASN A 84 24.66 -12.99 -13.35
C ASN A 84 24.82 -14.29 -14.16
N LEU A 85 24.09 -15.36 -13.81
CA LEU A 85 24.07 -16.61 -14.59
C LEU A 85 23.16 -16.52 -15.82
N LYS A 86 22.13 -15.67 -15.81
CA LYS A 86 21.19 -15.49 -16.93
C LYS A 86 21.76 -14.62 -18.07
N ASN A 87 22.71 -13.74 -17.78
CA ASN A 87 23.36 -12.86 -18.77
C ASN A 87 24.59 -13.50 -19.45
N ARG A 88 24.65 -14.84 -19.48
CA ARG A 88 25.76 -15.59 -20.05
C ARG A 88 25.27 -16.59 -21.07
#